data_AF-L7JXW6-F1
#
_entry.id   AF-L7JXW6-F1
#
_cell.length_a   1.000
_cell.length_b   1.000
_cell.length_c   1.000
_cell.angle_alpha   90.00
_cell.angle_beta   90.00
_cell.angle_gamma   90.00
#
_symmetry.space_group_name_H-M   'P 1'
#
loop_
_entity.id
_entity.type
_entity.pdbx_description
1 polymer ?
#
loop_
_entity_poly.entity_id
_entity_poly.type
_entity_poly.pdbx_seq_one_letter_code
_entity_poly.pdbx_strand_id
1 'polypeptide(L)'
;MTIFVNTGKIAIFRTPPDFVMDKIFIIFGASGNLSKVKLLPSILKEKLYKDCEIVLYSRNVDDDVLQAQVKEVNDKNLRIVQGQYTDTEKIAELINGKKLVIFYLCIPSHQHLTIIQSLDNLNREVVVALEKPFLRV
;
A
#
# COMPACT_ATOMS: atom_id res chain seq x y z
N MET A 1 10.97 -1.36 -20.95
CA MET A 1 11.75 -1.97 -22.05
C MET A 1 13.21 -1.59 -21.82
N THR A 2 14.03 -2.54 -21.41
CA THR A 2 15.47 -2.31 -21.22
C THR A 2 16.21 -3.44 -21.92
N ILE A 3 17.12 -3.10 -22.84
CA ILE A 3 17.90 -4.05 -23.63
C ILE A 3 19.34 -3.93 -23.16
N PHE A 4 19.93 -5.03 -22.68
CA PHE A 4 21.37 -5.15 -22.50
C PHE A 4 21.91 -6.17 -23.51
N VAL A 5 22.99 -5.82 -24.20
CA VAL A 5 23.63 -6.65 -25.22
C VAL A 5 24.97 -7.14 -24.68
N ASN A 6 25.11 -8.44 -24.47
CA ASN A 6 26.43 -9.07 -24.44
C ASN A 6 26.34 -10.49 -25.02
N THR A 7 27.19 -10.77 -26.01
CA THR A 7 27.49 -12.11 -26.57
C THR A 7 26.52 -12.77 -27.57
N GLY A 8 26.02 -12.05 -28.57
CA GLY A 8 25.68 -12.64 -29.87
C GLY A 8 24.53 -13.67 -29.93
N LYS A 9 23.76 -13.85 -28.86
CA LYS A 9 22.49 -14.57 -28.85
C LYS A 9 21.39 -13.63 -28.39
N ILE A 10 20.37 -13.44 -29.24
CA ILE A 10 19.19 -12.65 -28.88
C ILE A 10 18.35 -13.51 -27.92
N ALA A 11 18.54 -13.32 -26.61
CA ALA A 11 17.61 -13.81 -25.61
C ALA A 11 16.53 -12.73 -25.39
N ILE A 12 15.35 -12.93 -25.98
CA ILE A 12 14.18 -12.11 -25.67
C ILE A 12 13.63 -12.60 -24.34
N PHE A 13 14.08 -12.02 -23.24
CA PHE A 13 13.42 -12.20 -21.95
C PHE A 13 12.12 -11.40 -21.98
N ARG A 14 11.01 -12.08 -22.29
CA ARG A 14 9.69 -11.57 -21.93
C ARG A 14 9.68 -11.52 -20.41
N THR A 15 9.53 -10.34 -19.82
CA THR A 15 9.05 -10.25 -18.44
C THR A 15 7.82 -11.14 -18.33
N PRO A 16 7.78 -12.10 -17.39
CA PRO A 16 6.61 -12.94 -17.21
C PRO A 16 5.36 -12.05 -17.11
N PRO A 17 4.24 -12.42 -17.73
CA PRO A 17 2.98 -11.67 -17.60
C PRO A 17 2.56 -11.47 -16.13
N ASP A 18 3.09 -12.32 -15.24
CA ASP A 18 2.78 -12.38 -13.82
C ASP A 18 3.97 -11.96 -12.94
N PHE A 19 4.59 -10.80 -13.22
CA PHE A 19 5.37 -10.14 -12.16
C PHE A 19 4.38 -9.69 -11.07
N VAL A 20 3.98 -10.63 -10.21
CA VAL A 20 3.19 -10.36 -9.03
C VAL A 20 4.13 -9.64 -8.07
N MET A 21 3.89 -8.34 -7.89
CA MET A 21 4.57 -7.56 -6.89
C MET A 21 4.40 -8.27 -5.53
N ASP A 22 5.48 -8.80 -4.97
CA ASP A 22 5.44 -9.66 -3.78
C ASP A 22 5.34 -8.86 -2.47
N LYS A 23 5.43 -7.53 -2.57
CA LYS A 23 5.29 -6.56 -1.49
C LYS A 23 4.04 -5.72 -1.68
N ILE A 24 3.34 -5.49 -0.58
CA ILE A 24 2.21 -4.55 -0.52
C ILE A 24 2.37 -3.61 0.66
N PHE A 25 2.06 -2.34 0.43
CA PHE A 25 2.08 -1.27 1.41
C PHE A 25 0.69 -0.66 1.54
N ILE A 26 0.03 -0.88 2.67
CA ILE A 26 -1.34 -0.46 2.92
C ILE A 26 -1.33 0.70 3.92
N ILE A 27 -1.88 1.83 3.52
CA ILE A 27 -1.94 3.06 4.31
C ILE A 27 -3.37 3.24 4.80
N PHE A 28 -3.60 2.97 6.09
CA PHE A 28 -4.88 3.21 6.73
C PHE A 28 -5.06 4.69 7.03
N GLY A 29 -6.27 5.20 6.79
CA GLY A 29 -6.57 6.62 6.99
C GLY A 29 -6.02 7.50 5.87
N ALA A 30 -5.99 6.98 4.64
CA ALA A 30 -5.35 7.65 3.51
C ALA A 30 -5.97 9.02 3.15
N SER A 31 -7.23 9.28 3.49
CA SER A 31 -7.88 10.59 3.33
C SER A 31 -7.51 11.61 4.42
N GLY A 32 -6.83 11.16 5.49
CA GLY A 32 -6.39 12.01 6.59
C GLY A 32 -5.34 13.04 6.15
N ASN A 33 -5.25 14.14 6.90
CA ASN A 33 -4.37 15.26 6.59
C ASN A 33 -2.89 14.85 6.46
N LEU A 34 -2.40 14.00 7.39
CA LEU A 34 -1.02 13.54 7.36
C LEU A 34 -0.71 12.75 6.07
N SER A 35 -1.63 11.88 5.65
CA SER A 35 -1.47 11.11 4.42
C SER A 35 -1.39 12.02 3.21
N LYS A 36 -2.35 12.95 3.04
CA LYS A 36 -2.43 13.83 1.85
C LYS A 36 -1.31 14.86 1.74
N VAL A 37 -0.87 15.40 2.88
CA VAL A 37 0.10 16.51 2.90
C VAL A 37 1.56 16.02 2.97
N LYS A 38 1.81 14.84 3.55
CA LYS A 38 3.17 14.33 3.73
C LYS A 38 3.41 12.99 3.07
N LEU A 39 2.65 11.96 3.47
CA LEU A 39 2.97 10.58 3.11
C LEU A 39 2.80 10.32 1.61
N LEU A 40 1.65 10.66 1.04
CA LEU A 40 1.37 10.46 -0.38
C LEU A 40 2.33 11.30 -1.24
N PRO A 41 2.54 12.61 -1.01
CA PRO A 41 3.57 13.37 -1.73
C PRO A 41 4.96 12.74 -1.70
N SER A 42 5.41 12.21 -0.54
CA SER A 42 6.68 11.50 -0.44
C SER A 42 6.70 10.22 -1.26
N ILE A 43 5.63 9.42 -1.20
CA ILE A 43 5.47 8.20 -2.01
C ILE A 43 5.55 8.51 -3.51
N LEU A 44 4.85 9.57 -3.95
CA LEU A 44 4.82 9.96 -5.35
C LEU A 44 6.17 10.49 -5.83
N LYS A 45 6.81 11.33 -5.02
CA LYS A 45 8.13 11.90 -5.31
C LYS A 45 9.19 10.80 -5.47
N GLU A 46 9.24 9.86 -4.55
CA GLU A 46 10.21 8.75 -4.55
C GLU A 46 9.78 7.58 -5.45
N LYS A 47 8.57 7.62 -6.01
CA LYS A 47 8.00 6.60 -6.91
C LYS A 47 7.98 5.20 -6.30
N LEU A 48 7.69 5.09 -5.00
CA LEU A 48 7.71 3.80 -4.26
C LEU A 48 6.75 2.74 -4.83
N TYR A 49 5.71 3.17 -5.55
CA TYR A 49 4.74 2.31 -6.23
C TYR A 49 5.36 1.49 -7.38
N LYS A 50 6.62 1.76 -7.77
CA LYS A 50 7.36 0.93 -8.72
C LYS A 50 7.94 -0.34 -8.11
N ASP A 51 8.16 -0.34 -6.80
CA ASP A 51 8.82 -1.44 -6.08
C ASP A 51 7.86 -2.24 -5.18
N CYS A 52 6.68 -1.69 -4.88
CA CYS A 52 5.62 -2.35 -4.11
C CYS A 52 4.24 -1.88 -4.56
N GLU A 53 3.22 -2.72 -4.34
CA GLU A 53 1.84 -2.30 -4.52
C GLU A 53 1.44 -1.40 -3.35
N ILE A 54 0.83 -0.25 -3.63
CA ILE A 54 0.42 0.72 -2.62
C ILE A 54 -1.11 0.83 -2.63
N VAL A 55 -1.70 0.55 -1.47
CA VAL A 55 -3.14 0.66 -1.24
C VAL A 55 -3.41 1.79 -0.25
N LEU A 56 -4.10 2.82 -0.73
CA LEU A 56 -4.61 3.92 0.07
C LEU A 56 -5.97 3.52 0.64
N TYR A 57 -5.98 3.02 1.88
CA TYR A 57 -7.16 2.45 2.52
C TYR A 57 -7.90 3.49 3.36
N SER A 58 -9.16 3.75 3.03
CA SER A 58 -9.95 4.81 3.66
C SER A 58 -11.41 4.40 3.86
N ARG A 59 -12.06 4.95 4.90
CA ARG A 59 -13.51 4.81 5.08
C ARG A 59 -14.30 5.70 4.11
N ASN A 60 -13.72 6.84 3.73
CA ASN A 60 -14.27 7.79 2.77
C ASN A 60 -13.33 7.92 1.57
N VAL A 61 -13.83 7.61 0.38
CA VAL A 61 -13.07 7.68 -0.88
C VAL A 61 -13.45 8.88 -1.75
N ASP A 62 -14.49 9.62 -1.38
CA ASP A 62 -14.95 10.84 -2.05
C ASP A 62 -14.10 12.06 -1.66
N ASP A 63 -12.79 11.86 -1.47
CA ASP A 63 -11.84 12.91 -1.16
C ASP A 63 -11.18 13.40 -2.45
N ASP A 64 -11.65 14.53 -2.97
CA ASP A 64 -11.20 15.09 -4.25
C ASP A 64 -9.69 15.27 -4.32
N VAL A 65 -9.05 15.64 -3.21
CA VAL A 65 -7.60 15.85 -3.14
C VAL A 65 -6.87 14.52 -3.29
N LEU A 66 -7.29 13.50 -2.54
CA LEU A 66 -6.72 12.15 -2.64
C LEU A 66 -6.89 11.58 -4.05
N GLN A 67 -8.09 11.71 -4.61
CA GLN A 67 -8.42 11.23 -5.95
C GLN A 67 -7.59 11.95 -7.02
N ALA A 68 -7.44 13.27 -6.93
CA ALA A 68 -6.63 14.05 -7.87
C ALA A 68 -5.15 13.62 -7.84
N GLN A 69 -4.57 13.48 -6.65
CA GLN A 69 -3.16 13.06 -6.48
C GLN A 69 -2.89 11.67 -7.06
N VAL A 70 -3.82 10.72 -6.91
CA VAL A 70 -3.67 9.37 -7.47
C VAL A 70 -3.88 9.34 -8.99
N LYS A 71 -4.88 10.10 -9.49
CA LYS A 71 -5.17 10.19 -10.93
C LYS A 71 -4.03 10.82 -11.72
N GLU A 72 -3.29 11.76 -11.15
CA GLU A 72 -2.13 12.39 -11.79
C GLU A 72 -1.07 11.35 -12.17
N VAL A 73 -0.88 10.33 -11.33
CA VAL A 73 0.13 9.29 -11.55
C VAL A 73 -0.38 8.18 -12.47
N ASN A 74 -1.66 7.80 -12.32
CA ASN A 74 -2.33 6.78 -13.13
C ASN A 74 -1.51 5.47 -13.25
N ASP A 75 -1.02 4.96 -12.12
CA ASP A 75 -0.25 3.70 -12.06
C ASP A 75 -1.09 2.59 -11.42
N LYS A 76 -1.09 1.40 -12.04
CA LYS A 76 -1.86 0.23 -11.57
C LYS A 76 -1.45 -0.25 -10.17
N ASN A 77 -0.23 0.08 -9.74
CA ASN A 77 0.30 -0.30 -8.43
C ASN A 77 -0.06 0.71 -7.33
N LEU A 78 -0.77 1.79 -7.65
CA LEU A 78 -1.26 2.76 -6.66
C LEU A 78 -2.77 2.88 -6.78
N ARG A 79 -3.51 2.45 -5.75
CA ARG A 79 -4.98 2.47 -5.78
C ARG A 79 -5.60 2.87 -4.46
N ILE A 80 -6.78 3.46 -4.54
CA ILE A 80 -7.62 3.79 -3.38
C ILE A 80 -8.60 2.65 -3.16
N VAL A 81 -8.73 2.18 -1.92
CA VAL A 81 -9.71 1.16 -1.55
C VAL A 81 -10.55 1.69 -0.40
N GLN A 82 -11.87 1.64 -0.57
CA GLN A 82 -12.81 1.96 0.48
C GLN A 82 -13.00 0.76 1.41
N GLY A 83 -13.00 0.96 2.72
CA GLY A 83 -13.44 -0.09 3.65
C GLY A 83 -13.39 0.33 5.11
N GLN A 84 -14.01 -0.49 5.96
CA GLN A 84 -13.90 -0.35 7.41
C GLN A 84 -12.59 -0.96 7.89
N TYR A 85 -11.95 -0.36 8.88
CA TYR A 85 -10.64 -0.84 9.35
C TYR A 85 -10.70 -2.20 10.04
N THR A 86 -11.89 -2.62 10.47
CA THR A 86 -12.16 -3.92 11.10
C THR A 86 -12.54 -5.01 10.10
N ASP A 87 -12.59 -4.70 8.80
CA ASP A 87 -12.95 -5.66 7.74
C ASP A 87 -11.74 -6.53 7.39
N THR A 88 -11.53 -7.57 8.20
CA THR A 88 -10.39 -8.49 8.07
C THR A 88 -10.42 -9.31 6.79
N GLU A 89 -11.61 -9.67 6.31
CA GLU A 89 -11.77 -10.45 5.08
C GLU A 89 -11.28 -9.65 3.88
N LYS A 90 -11.73 -8.40 3.76
CA LYS A 90 -11.26 -7.51 2.70
C LYS A 90 -9.77 -7.25 2.76
N ILE A 91 -9.22 -7.07 3.97
CA ILE A 91 -7.78 -6.92 4.13
C ILE A 91 -7.08 -8.19 3.63
N ALA A 92 -7.51 -9.38 4.08
CA ALA A 92 -6.93 -10.66 3.71
C ALA A 92 -6.94 -10.90 2.19
N GLU A 93 -8.02 -10.51 1.51
CA GLU A 93 -8.13 -10.54 0.05
C GLU A 93 -7.09 -9.63 -0.62
N LEU A 94 -6.96 -8.38 -0.16
CA LEU A 94 -6.01 -7.41 -0.72
C LEU A 94 -4.56 -7.90 -0.64
N ILE A 95 -4.22 -8.57 0.45
CA ILE A 95 -2.86 -9.04 0.69
C ILE A 95 -2.62 -10.45 0.15
N ASN A 96 -3.61 -11.13 -0.43
CA ASN A 96 -3.48 -12.50 -0.92
C ASN A 96 -2.35 -12.62 -1.96
N GLY A 97 -1.51 -13.66 -1.83
CA GLY A 97 -0.32 -13.85 -2.68
C GLY A 97 0.84 -12.89 -2.43
N LYS A 98 0.74 -11.98 -1.44
CA LYS A 98 1.85 -11.08 -1.04
C LYS A 98 2.70 -11.75 0.03
N LYS A 99 4.02 -11.68 -0.14
CA LYS A 99 5.01 -12.23 0.81
C LYS A 99 5.22 -11.28 1.99
N LEU A 100 5.42 -10.00 1.69
CA LEU A 100 5.65 -8.95 2.67
C LEU A 100 4.50 -7.95 2.64
N VAL A 101 3.89 -7.74 3.80
CA VAL A 101 2.79 -6.80 3.99
C VAL A 101 3.22 -5.72 4.97
N ILE A 102 3.17 -4.47 4.53
CA ILE A 102 3.47 -3.32 5.38
C ILE A 102 2.16 -2.57 5.62
N PHE A 103 1.79 -2.36 6.87
CA PHE A 103 0.66 -1.54 7.27
C PHE A 103 1.15 -0.25 7.90
N TYR A 104 0.68 0.90 7.39
CA TYR A 104 0.91 2.20 8.00
C TYR A 104 -0.39 2.74 8.60
N LEU A 105 -0.44 2.85 9.93
CA LEU A 105 -1.63 3.27 10.65
C LEU A 105 -1.67 4.79 10.83
N CYS A 106 -2.02 5.51 9.75
CA CYS A 106 -2.28 6.96 9.77
C CYS A 106 -3.71 7.27 10.27
N ILE A 107 -4.07 6.69 11.40
CA ILE A 107 -5.40 6.79 12.02
C ILE A 107 -5.27 7.18 13.49
N PRO A 108 -6.37 7.62 14.15
CA PRO A 108 -6.35 7.89 15.59
C PRO A 108 -5.85 6.69 16.41
N SER A 109 -5.01 6.97 17.42
CA SER A 109 -4.31 5.94 18.19
C SER A 109 -5.21 4.95 18.93
N HIS A 110 -6.41 5.37 19.34
CA HIS A 110 -7.39 4.49 19.98
C HIS A 110 -7.86 3.33 19.08
N GLN A 111 -7.60 3.37 17.77
CA GLN A 111 -7.98 2.32 16.81
C GLN A 111 -6.81 1.38 16.48
N HIS A 112 -5.57 1.71 16.88
CA HIS A 112 -4.39 0.92 16.53
C HIS A 112 -4.50 -0.51 17.05
N LEU A 113 -4.86 -0.68 18.32
CA LEU A 113 -4.93 -2.01 18.94
C LEU A 113 -5.94 -2.92 18.24
N THR A 114 -7.13 -2.40 17.94
CA THR A 114 -8.17 -3.15 17.23
C THR A 114 -7.67 -3.64 15.88
N ILE A 115 -7.00 -2.78 15.10
CA ILE A 115 -6.45 -3.19 13.80
C ILE A 115 -5.34 -4.21 13.98
N ILE A 116 -4.38 -3.99 14.88
CA ILE A 116 -3.27 -4.92 15.09
C ILE A 116 -3.80 -6.32 15.46
N GLN A 117 -4.78 -6.40 16.37
CA GLN A 117 -5.43 -7.66 16.75
C GLN A 117 -6.11 -8.33 15.56
N SER A 118 -6.78 -7.55 14.71
CA SER A 118 -7.38 -8.02 13.47
C SER A 118 -6.35 -8.57 12.46
N LEU A 119 -5.08 -8.17 12.56
CA LEU A 119 -3.99 -8.57 11.65
C LEU A 119 -3.13 -9.74 12.18
N ASP A 120 -3.27 -10.13 13.45
CA ASP A 120 -2.39 -11.11 14.11
C ASP A 120 -2.45 -12.52 13.50
N ASN A 121 -3.56 -12.85 12.82
CA ASN A 121 -3.78 -14.18 12.23
C ASN A 121 -3.27 -14.32 10.79
N LEU A 122 -2.50 -13.35 10.29
CA LEU A 122 -1.99 -13.40 8.93
C LEU A 122 -0.76 -14.31 8.83
N ASN A 123 -0.89 -15.44 8.14
CA ASN A 123 0.22 -16.39 7.90
C ASN A 123 1.23 -15.86 6.85
N ARG A 124 1.91 -14.74 7.13
CA ARG A 124 2.93 -14.11 6.28
C ARG A 124 3.75 -13.09 7.06
N GLU A 125 4.79 -12.54 6.43
CA GLU A 125 5.58 -11.46 7.03
C GLU A 125 4.78 -10.15 7.05
N VAL A 126 4.59 -9.60 8.24
CA VAL A 126 3.81 -8.37 8.47
C VAL A 126 4.67 -7.35 9.22
N VAL A 127 4.73 -6.13 8.70
CA VAL A 127 5.33 -4.97 9.37
C VAL A 127 4.23 -3.95 9.64
N VAL A 128 4.11 -3.51 10.89
CA VAL A 128 3.15 -2.46 11.26
C VAL A 128 3.90 -1.21 11.70
N ALA A 129 3.74 -0.13 10.96
CA ALA A 129 4.17 1.21 11.33
C ALA A 129 3.00 1.99 11.94
N LEU A 130 3.21 2.49 13.16
CA LEU A 130 2.22 3.27 13.90
C LEU A 130 2.59 4.74 13.83
N GLU A 131 1.58 5.60 13.77
CA GLU A 131 1.82 7.01 14.00
C GLU A 131 1.62 7.44 15.45
N LYS A 132 2.43 8.40 15.89
CA LYS A 132 2.28 8.98 17.23
C LYS A 132 0.92 9.66 17.39
N PRO A 133 0.35 9.73 18.61
CA PRO A 133 0.88 9.21 19.87
C PRO A 133 0.65 7.70 20.02
N PHE A 134 1.61 7.00 20.62
CA PHE A 134 1.55 5.54 20.75
C PHE A 134 0.61 5.04 21.86
N LEU A 135 0.05 5.94 22.68
CA LEU A 135 -0.84 5.61 23.80
C LEU A 135 -1.73 6.81 24.17
N ARG A 136 -3.03 6.57 24.31
CA ARG A 136 -3.87 7.04 25.43
C ARG A 136 -4.88 5.93 25.68
N VAL A 137 -4.62 5.11 26.69
CA VAL A 137 -5.68 4.35 27.36
C VAL A 137 -6.58 5.36 28.05
#